data_AF-A0A1M5TXY6-F1
#
_entry.id   AF-A0A1M5TXY6-F1
#
_cell.length_a   1.000
_cell.length_b   1.000
_cell.length_c   1.000
_cell.angle_alpha   90.00
_cell.angle_beta   90.00
_cell.angle_gamma   90.00
#
_symmetry.space_group_name_H-M   'P 1'
#
loop_
_entity.id
_entity.type
_entity.pdbx_description
1 polymer ?
#
loop_
_entity_poly.entity_id
_entity_poly.type
_entity_poly.pdbx_seq_one_letter_code
_entity_poly.pdbx_strand_id
1 'polypeptide(L)'
;MNKLKKILGIILFIIGLFFIITEILFTLSSLFNSNLFKINNLLTIIILNGISLISILGSLKLLDNTNWKLTISIILIIFGILYFVPVIISSFYTNINFHKDIIISLSIVSILLLLSGITLLIQQKKLNLLQK
;
A
#
# COMPACT_ATOMS: atom_id res chain seq x y z
N MET A 1 25.35 -10.23 -6.02
CA MET A 1 23.96 -10.11 -6.53
C MET A 1 24.00 -10.02 -8.05
N ASN A 2 23.28 -10.88 -8.79
CA ASN A 2 23.26 -10.81 -10.27
C ASN A 2 22.71 -9.45 -10.72
N LYS A 3 23.40 -8.76 -11.64
CA LYS A 3 22.96 -7.46 -12.20
C LYS A 3 21.50 -7.50 -12.67
N LEU A 4 21.08 -8.62 -13.26
CA LEU A 4 19.70 -8.87 -13.70
C LEU A 4 18.68 -8.82 -12.54
N LYS A 5 18.97 -9.45 -11.40
CA LYS A 5 18.07 -9.47 -10.22
C LYS A 5 17.88 -8.05 -9.67
N LYS A 6 18.95 -7.24 -9.66
CA LYS A 6 18.89 -5.85 -9.20
C LYS A 6 18.00 -4.99 -10.10
N ILE A 7 18.15 -5.14 -11.43
CA ILE A 7 17.33 -4.40 -12.41
C ILE A 7 15.86 -4.81 -12.29
N LEU A 8 15.56 -6.11 -12.23
CA LEU A 8 14.19 -6.61 -12.04
C LEU A 8 13.57 -6.10 -10.73
N GLY A 9 14.34 -6.05 -9.65
CA GLY A 9 13.90 -5.49 -8.38
C GLY A 9 13.52 -4.01 -8.50
N ILE A 10 14.35 -3.18 -9.15
CA ILE A 10 14.04 -1.76 -9.36
C ILE A 10 12.77 -1.59 -10.22
N ILE A 11 12.63 -2.37 -11.29
CA ILE A 11 11.45 -2.31 -12.18
C ILE A 11 10.17 -2.65 -11.39
N LEU A 12 10.19 -3.73 -10.60
CA LEU A 12 9.05 -4.10 -9.76
C LEU A 12 8.74 -3.03 -8.70
N PHE A 13 9.74 -2.33 -8.17
CA PHE A 13 9.51 -1.24 -7.24
C PHE A 13 8.80 -0.05 -7.92
N ILE A 14 9.24 0.33 -9.12
CA ILE A 14 8.62 1.40 -9.91
C ILE A 14 7.17 1.04 -10.27
N ILE A 15 6.91 -0.21 -10.69
CA ILE A 15 5.57 -0.70 -11.00
C ILE A 15 4.67 -0.60 -9.76
N GLY A 16 5.17 -1.01 -8.59
CA GLY A 16 4.42 -0.92 -7.34
C GLY A 16 4.05 0.51 -6.97
N LEU A 17 5.00 1.44 -7.09
CA LEU A 17 4.75 2.88 -6.88
C LEU A 17 3.74 3.46 -7.87
N PHE A 18 3.82 3.08 -9.14
CA PHE A 18 2.89 3.55 -10.17
C PHE A 18 1.44 3.16 -9.83
N PHE A 19 1.22 1.93 -9.37
CA PHE A 19 -0.11 1.49 -8.97
C PHE A 19 -0.64 2.20 -7.73
N ILE A 20 0.21 2.48 -6.74
CA ILE A 20 -0.17 3.32 -5.59
C ILE A 20 -0.59 4.71 -6.07
N ILE A 21 0.18 5.38 -6.93
CA ILE A 21 -0.17 6.71 -7.42
C ILE A 21 -1.49 6.69 -8.21
N THR A 22 -1.67 5.68 -9.07
CA THR A 22 -2.90 5.51 -9.86
C THR A 22 -4.11 5.35 -8.97
N GLU A 23 -3.97 4.59 -7.87
CA GLU A 23 -5.00 4.43 -6.87
C GLU A 23 -5.33 5.76 -6.18
N ILE A 24 -4.32 6.51 -5.72
CA ILE A 24 -4.52 7.82 -5.09
C ILE A 24 -5.33 8.76 -6.00
N LEU A 25 -4.95 8.82 -7.28
CA LEU A 25 -5.64 9.62 -8.28
C LEU A 25 -7.08 9.14 -8.50
N PHE A 26 -7.31 7.83 -8.52
CA PHE A 26 -8.64 7.25 -8.67
C PHE A 26 -9.54 7.58 -7.48
N THR A 27 -9.04 7.43 -6.25
CA THR A 27 -9.76 7.75 -5.01
C THR A 27 -10.04 9.25 -4.90
N LEU A 28 -9.11 10.11 -5.33
CA LEU A 28 -9.33 11.56 -5.43
C LEU A 28 -10.40 11.90 -6.48
N SER A 29 -10.31 11.33 -7.69
CA SER A 29 -11.25 11.62 -8.78
C SER A 29 -12.71 11.27 -8.42
N SER A 30 -12.87 10.27 -7.58
CA SER A 30 -14.17 9.75 -7.15
C SER A 30 -14.74 10.49 -5.94
N LEU A 31 -13.92 11.25 -5.19
CA LEU A 31 -14.41 12.29 -4.26
C LEU A 31 -15.04 13.48 -5.00
N PHE A 32 -14.57 13.81 -6.21
CA PHE A 32 -15.10 14.92 -7.02
C PHE A 32 -16.29 14.53 -7.90
N ASN A 33 -16.59 13.23 -8.05
CA ASN A 33 -17.67 12.76 -8.91
C ASN A 33 -18.37 11.54 -8.30
N SER A 34 -19.47 11.80 -7.60
CA SER A 34 -20.23 10.83 -6.80
C SER A 34 -20.82 9.65 -7.60
N ASN A 35 -21.00 9.77 -8.91
CA ASN A 35 -21.52 8.67 -9.72
C ASN A 35 -20.48 7.57 -10.03
N LEU A 36 -19.20 7.81 -9.74
CA LEU A 36 -18.13 6.85 -10.03
C LEU A 36 -17.94 5.79 -8.93
N PHE A 37 -18.25 6.05 -7.66
CA PHE A 37 -18.09 5.07 -6.57
C PHE A 37 -19.20 3.99 -6.58
N LYS A 38 -19.19 3.12 -7.60
CA LYS A 38 -19.93 1.84 -7.58
C LYS A 38 -19.01 0.71 -7.12
N ILE A 39 -19.59 -0.42 -6.73
CA ILE A 39 -18.89 -1.63 -6.26
C ILE A 39 -17.72 -2.06 -7.18
N ASN A 40 -17.81 -1.81 -8.50
CA ASN A 40 -16.70 -2.03 -9.43
C ASN A 40 -15.43 -1.26 -9.06
N ASN A 41 -15.55 -0.03 -8.56
CA ASN A 41 -14.42 0.80 -8.17
C ASN A 41 -13.77 0.34 -6.86
N LEU A 42 -14.55 -0.22 -5.92
CA LEU A 42 -14.02 -0.84 -4.71
C LEU A 42 -13.16 -2.06 -5.06
N LEU A 43 -13.68 -2.92 -5.96
CA LEU A 43 -12.94 -4.08 -6.45
C LEU A 43 -11.64 -3.65 -7.17
N THR A 44 -11.71 -2.61 -8.00
CA THR A 44 -10.52 -2.05 -8.66
C THR A 44 -9.48 -1.54 -7.66
N ILE A 45 -9.88 -0.84 -6.60
CA ILE A 45 -8.98 -0.37 -5.53
C ILE A 45 -8.31 -1.55 -4.82
N ILE A 46 -9.06 -2.62 -4.50
CA ILE A 46 -8.52 -3.82 -3.85
C ILE A 46 -7.52 -4.54 -4.76
N ILE A 47 -7.83 -4.69 -6.05
CA ILE A 47 -6.94 -5.34 -7.03
C ILE A 47 -5.66 -4.52 -7.23
N LEU A 48 -5.78 -3.19 -7.36
CA LEU A 48 -4.63 -2.29 -7.50
C LEU A 48 -3.71 -2.35 -6.27
N ASN A 49 -4.29 -2.39 -5.05
CA ASN A 49 -3.54 -2.63 -3.82
C ASN A 49 -2.83 -3.98 -3.82
N GLY A 50 -3.53 -5.04 -4.19
CA GLY A 50 -2.92 -6.37 -4.27
C GLY A 50 -1.69 -6.38 -5.20
N ILE A 51 -1.82 -5.79 -6.38
CA ILE A 51 -0.74 -5.72 -7.38
C ILE A 51 0.42 -4.85 -6.88
N SER A 52 0.14 -3.67 -6.32
CA SER A 52 1.19 -2.76 -5.83
C SER A 52 2.03 -3.40 -4.73
N LEU A 53 1.36 -4.10 -3.82
CA LEU A 53 1.92 -4.73 -2.64
C LEU A 53 2.73 -5.98 -3.01
N ILE A 54 2.23 -6.82 -3.93
CA ILE A 54 3.00 -7.94 -4.52
C ILE A 54 4.26 -7.41 -5.21
N SER A 55 4.15 -6.31 -5.96
CA SER A 55 5.27 -5.73 -6.70
C SER A 55 6.35 -5.17 -5.76
N ILE A 56 5.96 -4.50 -4.67
CA ILE A 56 6.89 -3.99 -3.65
C ILE A 56 7.53 -5.13 -2.83
N LEU A 57 6.76 -6.15 -2.44
CA LEU A 57 7.33 -7.30 -1.74
C LEU A 57 8.29 -8.10 -2.66
N GLY A 58 7.93 -8.23 -3.94
CA GLY A 58 8.76 -8.85 -4.96
C GLY A 58 10.08 -8.09 -5.21
N SER A 59 10.02 -6.76 -5.26
CA SER A 59 11.22 -5.93 -5.43
C SER A 59 12.17 -6.04 -4.23
N LEU A 60 11.64 -6.03 -3.01
CA LEU A 60 12.40 -6.16 -1.77
C LEU A 60 13.11 -7.52 -1.65
N LYS A 61 12.48 -8.59 -2.13
CA LYS A 61 13.09 -9.92 -2.21
C LYS A 61 14.27 -9.96 -3.18
N LEU A 62 14.21 -9.18 -4.27
CA LEU A 62 15.25 -9.16 -5.32
C LEU A 62 16.40 -8.19 -5.03
N LEU A 63 16.12 -7.09 -4.33
CA LEU A 63 17.10 -6.04 -4.03
C LEU A 63 18.06 -6.40 -2.88
N ASP A 64 17.67 -7.36 -2.04
CA ASP A 64 18.43 -7.97 -0.95
C ASP A 64 19.25 -7.00 -0.07
N ASN A 65 18.79 -5.75 0.02
CA ASN A 65 19.42 -4.70 0.78
C ASN A 65 18.58 -4.44 2.04
N THR A 66 19.15 -4.74 3.19
CA THR A 66 18.50 -4.64 4.51
C THR A 66 18.09 -3.20 4.85
N ASN A 67 18.87 -2.21 4.44
CA ASN A 67 18.52 -0.80 4.65
C ASN A 67 17.29 -0.39 3.84
N TRP A 68 17.19 -0.84 2.58
CA TRP A 68 16.03 -0.55 1.74
C TRP A 68 14.76 -1.25 2.25
N LYS A 69 14.88 -2.48 2.77
CA LYS A 69 13.76 -3.17 3.45
C LYS A 69 13.23 -2.35 4.62
N LEU A 70 14.10 -1.78 5.45
CA LEU A 70 13.70 -0.91 6.58
C LEU A 70 12.99 0.35 6.10
N THR A 71 13.62 1.09 5.17
CA THR A 71 13.09 2.36 4.67
C THR A 71 11.72 2.19 4.03
N ILE A 72 11.54 1.16 3.20
CA ILE A 72 10.26 0.89 2.54
C ILE A 72 9.20 0.46 3.56
N SER A 73 9.58 -0.32 4.59
CA SER A 73 8.65 -0.69 5.67
C SER A 73 8.10 0.52 6.41
N ILE A 74 8.98 1.46 6.76
CA ILE A 74 8.63 2.70 7.46
C ILE A 74 7.70 3.55 6.59
N ILE A 75 8.03 3.70 5.30
CA ILE A 75 7.19 4.45 4.34
C ILE A 75 5.78 3.84 4.27
N LEU A 76 5.68 2.51 4.13
CA LEU A 76 4.38 1.83 4.09
C LEU A 76 3.56 2.03 5.36
N ILE A 77 4.19 2.02 6.53
CA ILE A 77 3.51 2.28 7.81
C ILE A 77 3.02 3.73 7.88
N ILE A 78 3.84 4.70 7.48
CA ILE A 78 3.47 6.13 7.47
C ILE A 78 2.27 6.35 6.55
N PHE A 79 2.30 5.80 5.34
CA PHE A 79 1.16 5.88 4.41
C PHE A 79 -0.07 5.18 4.98
N GLY A 80 0.07 3.99 5.57
CA GLY A 80 -1.04 3.30 6.24
C GLY A 80 -1.71 4.15 7.31
N ILE A 81 -0.94 4.80 8.19
CA ILE A 81 -1.48 5.69 9.24
C ILE A 81 -2.14 6.93 8.63
N LEU A 82 -1.50 7.56 7.63
CA LEU A 82 -2.04 8.72 6.93
C LEU A 82 -3.38 8.44 6.27
N TYR A 83 -3.59 7.23 5.75
CA TYR A 83 -4.88 6.81 5.22
C TYR A 83 -5.88 6.43 6.33
N PHE A 84 -5.43 5.83 7.43
CA PHE A 84 -6.33 5.32 8.48
C PHE A 84 -6.97 6.44 9.32
N VAL A 85 -6.20 7.47 9.69
CA VAL A 85 -6.68 8.52 10.61
C VAL A 85 -7.84 9.35 10.03
N PRO A 86 -7.77 9.86 8.78
CA PRO A 86 -8.88 10.58 8.16
C PRO A 86 -10.13 9.72 7.99
N VAL A 87 -9.95 8.41 7.76
CA VAL A 87 -11.05 7.45 7.62
C VAL A 87 -11.80 7.28 8.93
N ILE A 88 -11.08 7.11 10.05
CA ILE A 88 -11.70 7.07 11.38
C ILE A 88 -12.46 8.37 11.66
N ILE A 89 -11.82 9.52 11.45
CA ILE A 89 -12.45 10.84 11.68
C ILE A 89 -13.73 10.96 10.83
N SER A 90 -13.66 10.65 9.54
CA SER A 90 -14.83 10.72 8.65
C SER A 90 -15.95 9.75 9.06
N SER A 91 -15.63 8.57 9.60
CA SER A 91 -16.61 7.59 10.08
C SER A 91 -17.40 8.07 11.31
N PHE A 92 -16.80 8.92 12.14
CA PHE A 92 -17.49 9.53 13.29
C PHE A 92 -18.35 10.74 12.91
N TYR A 93 -17.94 11.50 11.88
CA TYR A 93 -18.61 12.75 11.52
C TYR A 93 -19.66 12.63 10.39
N THR A 94 -19.61 11.58 9.56
CA THR A 94 -20.53 11.44 8.42
C THR A 94 -21.60 10.38 8.64
N ASN A 95 -22.83 10.81 8.93
CA ASN A 95 -24.02 9.94 8.94
C ASN A 95 -24.60 9.72 7.52
N ILE A 96 -23.76 9.78 6.49
CA ILE A 96 -24.18 9.81 5.08
C ILE A 96 -23.76 8.49 4.43
N ASN A 97 -24.74 7.66 4.06
CA ASN A 97 -24.52 6.34 3.47
C ASN A 97 -23.58 6.36 2.24
N PHE A 98 -23.51 7.47 1.52
CA PHE A 98 -22.63 7.66 0.36
C PHE A 98 -21.12 7.63 0.69
N HIS A 99 -20.73 7.96 1.93
CA HIS A 99 -19.32 7.91 2.35
C HIS A 99 -18.91 6.54 2.90
N LYS A 100 -19.85 5.63 3.22
CA LYS A 100 -19.52 4.35 3.85
C LYS A 100 -18.63 3.47 2.98
N ASP A 101 -18.91 3.38 1.68
CA ASP A 101 -18.13 2.53 0.77
C ASP A 101 -16.70 3.08 0.57
N ILE A 102 -16.57 4.42 0.54
CA ILE A 102 -15.28 5.11 0.47
C ILE A 102 -14.47 4.88 1.74
N ILE A 103 -15.11 5.02 2.91
CA ILE A 103 -14.52 4.78 4.23
C ILE A 103 -14.06 3.32 4.35
N ILE A 104 -14.87 2.35 3.94
CA ILE A 104 -14.52 0.93 3.94
C ILE A 104 -13.33 0.67 3.01
N SER A 105 -13.34 1.23 1.80
CA SER A 105 -12.24 1.08 0.84
C SER A 105 -10.91 1.56 1.43
N LEU A 106 -10.87 2.79 1.94
CA LEU A 106 -9.68 3.40 2.52
C LEU A 106 -9.26 2.68 3.81
N SER A 107 -10.21 2.16 4.60
CA SER A 107 -9.91 1.31 5.76
C SER A 107 -9.16 0.05 5.35
N ILE A 108 -9.64 -0.66 4.33
CA ILE A 108 -9.00 -1.88 3.84
C ILE A 108 -7.59 -1.57 3.32
N VAL A 109 -7.43 -0.51 2.53
CA VAL A 109 -6.13 -0.06 1.99
C VAL A 109 -5.15 0.23 3.12
N SER A 110 -5.57 1.02 4.11
CA SER A 110 -4.71 1.39 5.24
C SER A 110 -4.25 0.19 6.07
N ILE A 111 -5.14 -0.78 6.31
CA ILE A 111 -4.82 -2.04 7.00
C ILE A 111 -3.81 -2.85 6.18
N LEU A 112 -3.99 -2.96 4.86
CA LEU A 112 -3.07 -3.67 3.97
C LEU A 112 -1.67 -3.05 3.99
N LEU A 113 -1.58 -1.72 3.94
CA LEU A 113 -0.30 -1.00 4.02
C LEU A 113 0.40 -1.22 5.37
N LEU A 114 -0.34 -1.14 6.47
CA LEU A 114 0.17 -1.40 7.82
C LEU A 114 0.70 -2.83 7.97
N LEU A 115 -0.10 -3.83 7.58
CA LEU A 115 0.30 -5.24 7.64
C LEU A 115 1.56 -5.50 6.81
N SER A 116 1.67 -4.87 5.64
CA SER A 116 2.82 -5.02 4.76
C SER A 116 4.09 -4.44 5.36
N GLY A 117 4.03 -3.23 5.92
CA GLY A 117 5.16 -2.61 6.61
C GLY A 117 5.60 -3.40 7.83
N ILE A 118 4.66 -3.90 8.65
CA ILE A 118 4.96 -4.76 9.81
C ILE A 118 5.61 -6.08 9.38
N THR A 119 5.09 -6.72 8.33
CA THR A 119 5.63 -8.00 7.83
C THR A 119 7.08 -7.84 7.40
N LEU A 120 7.40 -6.75 6.72
CA LEU A 120 8.76 -6.45 6.30
C LEU A 120 9.71 -6.15 7.47
N LEU A 121 9.24 -5.44 8.51
CA LEU A 121 10.00 -5.24 9.75
C LEU A 121 10.31 -6.58 10.46
N ILE A 122 9.33 -7.48 10.54
CA ILE A 122 9.52 -8.82 11.13
C ILE A 122 10.54 -9.62 10.32
N GLN A 123 10.41 -9.61 8.98
CA GLN A 123 11.37 -10.28 8.09
C GLN A 123 12.78 -9.73 8.24
N GLN A 124 12.92 -8.40 8.37
CA GLN A 124 14.22 -7.77 8.59
C GLN A 124 14.81 -8.13 9.96
N LYS A 125 14.00 -8.12 11.03
CA LYS A 125 14.47 -8.53 12.36
C LYS A 125 14.96 -9.98 12.35
N LYS A 126 14.25 -10.87 11.67
CA LYS A 126 14.67 -12.27 11.50
C LYS A 126 15.99 -12.39 10.72
N LEU A 127 16.16 -11.61 9.65
CA LEU A 127 17.42 -11.56 8.89
C LEU A 127 18.60 -11.09 9.74
N ASN A 128 18.42 -10.02 10.53
CA ASN A 128 19.46 -9.51 11.41
C ASN A 128 19.85 -10.50 12.53
N LEU A 129 18.91 -11.32 13.00
CA LEU A 129 19.18 -12.36 14.00
C LEU A 129 19.94 -13.56 13.42
N LEU A 130 19.74 -13.89 12.14
CA LEU A 130 20.47 -14.98 11.46
C LEU A 130 21.91 -14.60 11.06
N GLN A 131 22.27 -13.31 11.14
CA GLN A 131 23.60 -12.79 10.79
C GLN A 131 24.48 -12.51 12.02
N LYS A 132 23.96 -12.72 13.23
CA LYS A 132 24.72 -12.66 14.50
C LYS A 132 25.04 -14.06 14.97
#